data_AF-A0A5C2RPB8-F1
#
_entry.id   AF-A0A5C2RPB8-F1
#
_cell.length_a   1.000
_cell.length_b   1.000
_cell.length_c   1.000
_cell.angle_alpha   90.00
_cell.angle_beta   90.00
_cell.angle_gamma   90.00
#
_symmetry.space_group_name_H-M   'P 1'
#
loop_
_entity.id
_entity.type
_entity.pdbx_description
1 polymer ?
#
loop_
_entity_poly.entity_id
_entity_poly.type
_entity_poly.pdbx_seq_one_letter_code
_entity_poly.pdbx_strand_id
1 'polypeptide(L)'
;MANHVAKSCKPKHVDLRINTFMQKWNPKMRGLPQELKGMINVARKYSLRIEGLAFSRDIMRALPMWDHIYAPARAISRLLYPSRIVTCLRCNHHAKLVGDFERLAEVLKNGTHRASANCGCAGCKRLRDDDACENPHLCCTRARDLIVCLPDKWNPMLRHPEDYERDGMKALEQQIIDEDEIPFDRCITTYGDASQVFRIFTSSTLVFNGIAPMELCESGPTLEVATDGSCTNNGDADARAGAGVFIAVDSELNRSVRIPEGIEQSNQTGEMIATLTAA
;
A
#
# COMPACT_ATOMS: atom_id res chain seq x y z
N MET A 1 9.09 3.18 24.25
CA MET A 1 8.60 1.84 23.82
C MET A 1 9.72 0.89 23.41
N ALA A 2 10.63 1.30 22.52
CA ALA A 2 11.69 0.44 21.94
C ALA A 2 12.59 -0.31 22.94
N ASN A 3 12.81 0.21 24.15
CA ASN A 3 13.63 -0.43 25.19
C ASN A 3 12.91 -1.54 25.95
N HIS A 4 11.57 -1.54 25.97
CA HIS A 4 10.78 -2.46 26.77
C HIS A 4 10.20 -3.55 25.88
N VAL A 5 11.03 -4.49 25.39
CA VAL A 5 10.57 -5.59 24.50
C VAL A 5 10.94 -6.97 25.05
N ALA A 6 10.36 -8.03 24.47
CA ALA A 6 10.77 -9.41 24.75
C ALA A 6 12.20 -9.69 24.25
N LYS A 7 12.90 -10.64 24.90
CA LYS A 7 14.24 -11.08 24.44
C LYS A 7 14.20 -11.68 23.02
N SER A 8 13.06 -12.23 22.63
CA SER A 8 12.77 -12.79 21.30
C SER A 8 12.54 -11.73 20.22
N CYS A 9 12.49 -10.43 20.55
CA CYS A 9 12.36 -9.34 19.57
C CYS A 9 13.42 -9.48 18.46
N LYS A 10 12.98 -9.39 17.20
CA LYS A 10 13.83 -9.65 16.02
C LYS A 10 14.73 -8.47 15.66
N PRO A 11 14.28 -7.20 15.70
CA PRO A 11 15.21 -6.09 15.76
C PRO A 11 15.95 -6.16 17.11
N LYS A 12 17.14 -6.75 17.11
CA LYS A 12 17.98 -6.88 18.30
C LYS A 12 18.51 -5.54 18.77
N HIS A 13 18.76 -4.64 17.84
CA HIS A 13 19.25 -3.30 18.10
C HIS A 13 18.09 -2.32 18.27
N VAL A 14 18.21 -1.42 19.26
CA VAL A 14 17.14 -0.50 19.66
C VAL A 14 16.86 0.55 18.58
N ASP A 15 17.90 1.01 17.88
CA ASP A 15 17.83 1.99 16.80
C ASP A 15 17.07 1.50 15.56
N LEU A 16 16.87 0.19 15.44
CA LEU A 16 16.06 -0.45 14.40
C LEU A 16 14.59 -0.65 14.81
N ARG A 17 14.23 -0.32 16.05
CA ARG A 17 12.85 -0.40 16.57
C ARG A 17 12.19 0.97 16.43
N ILE A 18 11.57 1.19 15.28
CA ILE A 18 11.00 2.48 14.89
C ILE A 18 9.56 2.59 15.39
N ASN A 19 8.67 1.70 14.92
CA ASN A 19 7.25 1.77 15.24
C ASN A 19 6.65 0.36 15.37
N THR A 20 6.06 0.08 16.53
CA THR A 20 5.44 -1.23 16.85
C THR A 20 4.19 -1.54 16.03
N PHE A 21 3.58 -0.54 15.38
CA PHE A 21 2.42 -0.72 14.51
C PHE A 21 2.79 -0.96 13.04
N MET A 22 4.07 -0.75 12.68
CA MET A 22 4.63 -1.00 11.34
C MET A 22 5.64 -2.15 11.32
N GLN A 23 5.98 -2.68 12.50
CA GLN A 23 6.91 -3.80 12.70
C GLN A 23 6.27 -4.88 13.58
N LYS A 24 6.78 -6.11 13.54
CA LYS A 24 6.14 -7.26 14.22
C LYS A 24 6.40 -7.35 15.73
N TRP A 25 7.39 -6.63 16.24
CA TRP A 25 7.69 -6.64 17.66
C TRP A 25 6.62 -5.91 18.47
N ASN A 26 6.45 -6.33 19.73
CA ASN A 26 5.50 -5.74 20.66
C ASN A 26 6.22 -5.31 21.95
N PRO A 27 5.92 -4.11 22.49
CA PRO A 27 6.48 -3.71 23.77
C PRO A 27 5.80 -4.45 24.94
N LYS A 28 6.56 -4.65 26.01
CA LYS A 28 6.09 -5.19 27.29
C LYS A 28 5.29 -4.12 28.02
N MET A 29 3.99 -4.33 28.15
CA MET A 29 3.07 -3.38 28.81
C MET A 29 3.53 -2.96 30.21
N ARG A 30 4.07 -3.88 31.01
CA ARG A 30 4.50 -3.59 32.40
C ARG A 30 5.54 -2.47 32.51
N GLY A 31 6.43 -2.34 31.52
CA GLY A 31 7.51 -1.35 31.53
C GLY A 31 7.15 -0.01 30.90
N LEU A 32 5.90 0.20 30.47
CA LEU A 32 5.48 1.44 29.80
C LEU A 32 4.78 2.42 30.76
N PRO A 33 4.94 3.74 30.54
CA PRO A 33 4.09 4.79 31.12
C PRO A 33 2.60 4.56 30.83
N GLN A 34 1.73 5.14 31.67
CA GLN A 34 0.30 4.88 31.62
C GLN A 34 -0.34 5.37 30.31
N GLU A 35 0.16 6.48 29.77
CA GLU A 35 -0.27 7.10 28.52
C GLU A 35 -0.02 6.15 27.35
N LEU A 36 1.20 5.59 27.27
CA LEU A 36 1.58 4.65 26.22
C LEU A 36 0.84 3.31 26.34
N LYS A 37 0.54 2.85 27.56
CA LYS A 37 -0.34 1.70 27.78
C LYS A 37 -1.74 1.97 27.23
N GLY A 38 -2.29 3.16 27.53
CA GLY A 38 -3.57 3.62 27.02
C GLY A 38 -3.62 3.60 25.49
N MET A 39 -2.63 4.20 24.82
CA MET A 39 -2.54 4.22 23.37
C MET A 39 -2.53 2.82 22.75
N ILE A 40 -1.71 1.91 23.29
CA ILE A 40 -1.64 0.52 22.78
C ILE A 40 -2.96 -0.22 23.01
N ASN A 41 -3.61 -0.01 24.15
CA ASN A 41 -4.90 -0.64 24.45
C ASN A 41 -6.00 -0.13 23.51
N VAL A 42 -6.06 1.17 23.24
CA VAL A 42 -7.01 1.76 22.28
C VAL A 42 -6.75 1.25 20.88
N ALA A 43 -5.49 1.23 20.44
CA ALA A 43 -5.11 0.68 19.14
C ALA A 43 -5.55 -0.79 18.98
N ARG A 44 -5.40 -1.61 20.02
CA ARG A 44 -5.89 -3.00 20.00
C ARG A 44 -7.42 -3.10 20.02
N LYS A 45 -8.08 -2.28 20.85
CA LYS A 45 -9.55 -2.25 20.97
C LYS A 45 -10.22 -1.97 19.63
N TYR A 46 -9.64 -1.05 18.85
CA TYR A 46 -10.18 -0.64 17.56
C TYR A 46 -9.46 -1.28 16.36
N SER A 47 -8.72 -2.38 16.58
CA SER A 47 -8.04 -3.14 15.53
C SER A 47 -7.23 -2.24 14.58
N LEU A 48 -6.41 -1.34 15.14
CA LEU A 48 -5.51 -0.49 14.37
C LEU A 48 -4.54 -1.37 13.57
N ARG A 49 -4.49 -1.15 12.25
CA ARG A 49 -3.51 -1.77 11.36
C ARG A 49 -3.12 -0.82 10.24
N ILE A 50 -2.06 -1.17 9.50
CA ILE A 50 -1.73 -0.47 8.26
C ILE A 50 -2.52 -1.12 7.11
N GLU A 51 -3.36 -0.36 6.42
CA GLU A 51 -4.31 -0.84 5.41
C GLU A 51 -4.69 0.30 4.45
N GLY A 52 -4.90 -0.04 3.18
CA GLY A 52 -5.31 0.88 2.13
C GLY A 52 -5.33 0.16 0.78
N LEU A 53 -5.93 0.79 -0.23
CA LEU A 53 -6.00 0.23 -1.59
C LEU A 53 -4.63 0.30 -2.28
N ALA A 54 -4.06 1.50 -2.34
CA ALA A 54 -2.72 1.79 -2.84
C ALA A 54 -2.08 2.97 -2.08
N PHE A 55 -0.75 3.07 -2.13
CA PHE A 55 0.02 4.10 -1.44
C PHE A 55 1.04 4.70 -2.38
N SER A 56 1.39 5.98 -2.17
CA SER A 56 2.50 6.59 -2.88
C SER A 56 3.84 5.95 -2.52
N ARG A 57 4.84 6.08 -3.40
CA ARG A 57 6.21 5.60 -3.15
C ARG A 57 6.79 6.22 -1.90
N ASP A 58 6.48 7.49 -1.65
CA ASP A 58 7.01 8.21 -0.48
C ASP A 58 6.52 7.56 0.82
N ILE A 59 5.24 7.17 0.87
CA ILE A 59 4.70 6.40 1.99
C ILE A 59 5.41 5.04 2.11
N MET A 60 5.51 4.27 1.01
CA MET A 60 6.16 2.96 1.03
C MET A 60 7.62 3.07 1.54
N ARG A 61 8.37 4.05 1.03
CA ARG A 61 9.77 4.31 1.35
C ARG A 61 9.98 4.70 2.80
N ALA A 62 9.00 5.36 3.41
CA ALA A 62 9.05 5.79 4.80
C ALA A 62 8.80 4.64 5.81
N LEU A 63 8.40 3.45 5.35
CA LEU A 63 8.15 2.32 6.24
C LEU A 63 9.45 1.67 6.74
N PRO A 64 9.47 1.11 7.95
CA PRO A 64 10.62 0.35 8.47
C PRO A 64 10.86 -0.95 7.68
N MET A 65 12.07 -1.16 7.17
CA MET A 65 12.42 -2.41 6.47
C MET A 65 12.65 -3.56 7.45
N TRP A 66 13.32 -3.28 8.58
CA TRP A 66 13.65 -4.29 9.57
C TRP A 66 12.39 -4.78 10.27
N ASP A 67 12.15 -6.10 10.22
CA ASP A 67 10.96 -6.72 10.86
C ASP A 67 9.63 -6.10 10.40
N HIS A 68 9.56 -5.67 9.13
CA HIS A 68 8.37 -5.10 8.49
C HIS A 68 7.13 -5.97 8.74
N ILE A 69 6.00 -5.35 9.11
CA ILE A 69 4.80 -6.03 9.64
C ILE A 69 4.24 -7.11 8.70
N TYR A 70 4.26 -6.88 7.39
CA TYR A 70 3.73 -7.84 6.41
C TYR A 70 4.78 -8.69 5.69
N ALA A 71 6.07 -8.50 5.99
CA ALA A 71 7.07 -9.28 5.30
C ALA A 71 7.05 -10.76 5.74
N PRO A 72 7.25 -11.73 4.85
CA PRO A 72 7.23 -13.16 5.18
C PRO A 72 8.37 -13.49 6.16
N ALA A 73 7.98 -13.93 7.37
CA ALA A 73 8.91 -14.07 8.48
C ALA A 73 10.08 -15.01 8.17
N ARG A 74 9.84 -16.11 7.45
CA ARG A 74 10.87 -17.10 7.11
C ARG A 74 11.90 -16.55 6.11
N ALA A 75 11.43 -15.94 5.02
CA ALA A 75 12.31 -15.43 3.96
C ALA A 75 13.18 -14.27 4.47
N ILE A 76 12.57 -13.28 5.13
CA ILE A 76 13.31 -12.15 5.70
C ILE A 76 14.30 -12.61 6.78
N SER A 77 13.92 -13.54 7.67
CA SER A 77 14.83 -13.97 8.75
C SER A 77 16.13 -14.57 8.23
N ARG A 78 16.09 -15.28 7.08
CA ARG A 78 17.29 -15.83 6.43
C ARG A 78 18.21 -14.72 5.94
N LEU A 79 17.64 -13.67 5.37
CA LEU A 79 18.39 -12.51 4.86
C LEU A 79 18.92 -11.61 5.97
N LEU A 80 18.28 -11.61 7.14
CA LEU A 80 18.69 -10.85 8.32
C LEU A 80 19.62 -11.63 9.26
N TYR A 81 20.05 -12.84 8.88
CA TYR A 81 21.00 -13.60 9.68
C TYR A 81 22.31 -12.81 9.89
N PRO A 82 22.87 -12.78 11.13
CA PRO A 82 24.08 -12.02 11.42
C PRO A 82 25.21 -12.31 10.42
N SER A 83 25.69 -11.25 9.78
CA SER A 83 26.77 -11.32 8.79
C SER A 83 27.45 -9.95 8.68
N ARG A 84 28.64 -9.91 8.06
CA ARG A 84 29.33 -8.65 7.75
C ARG A 84 28.46 -7.72 6.90
N ILE A 85 27.70 -8.28 5.96
CA ILE A 85 26.79 -7.50 5.09
C ILE A 85 25.66 -6.87 5.90
N VAL A 86 24.97 -7.65 6.73
CA VAL A 86 23.88 -7.12 7.59
C VAL A 86 24.40 -6.08 8.58
N THR A 87 25.62 -6.28 9.08
CA THR A 87 26.29 -5.30 9.96
C THR A 87 26.63 -4.03 9.19
N CYS A 88 27.16 -4.13 7.97
CA CYS A 88 27.46 -3.00 7.09
C CYS A 88 26.19 -2.20 6.74
N LEU A 89 25.12 -2.88 6.34
CA LEU A 89 23.82 -2.24 6.04
C LEU A 89 23.32 -1.39 7.22
N ARG A 90 23.50 -1.86 8.45
CA ARG A 90 23.08 -1.12 9.64
C ARG A 90 24.08 -0.04 10.06
N CYS A 91 25.35 -0.38 10.16
CA CYS A 91 26.36 0.47 10.83
C CYS A 91 27.00 1.48 9.88
N ASN A 92 27.16 1.13 8.61
CA ASN A 92 27.85 1.95 7.62
C ASN A 92 26.82 2.68 6.75
N HIS A 93 25.91 1.94 6.12
CA HIS A 93 24.87 2.53 5.29
C HIS A 93 23.70 3.13 6.09
N HIS A 94 23.66 2.91 7.42
CA HIS A 94 22.59 3.37 8.30
C HIS A 94 21.17 3.04 7.81
N ALA A 95 21.02 1.96 7.02
CA ALA A 95 19.77 1.62 6.35
C ALA A 95 18.72 1.16 7.36
N LYS A 96 17.57 1.81 7.39
CA LYS A 96 16.47 1.57 8.34
C LYS A 96 15.12 1.45 7.65
N LEU A 97 14.87 2.31 6.67
CA LEU A 97 13.60 2.45 5.98
C LEU A 97 13.64 1.76 4.62
N VAL A 98 12.50 1.35 4.08
CA VAL A 98 12.41 0.70 2.76
C VAL A 98 13.12 1.54 1.68
N GLY A 99 12.99 2.86 1.72
CA GLY A 99 13.67 3.76 0.78
C GLY A 99 15.19 3.72 0.86
N ASP A 100 15.79 3.44 2.02
CA ASP A 100 17.24 3.28 2.14
C ASP A 100 17.72 2.04 1.37
N PHE A 101 16.97 0.95 1.49
CA PHE A 101 17.26 -0.29 0.80
C PHE A 101 17.04 -0.13 -0.71
N GLU A 102 16.02 0.61 -1.12
CA GLU A 102 15.71 0.88 -2.53
C GLU A 102 16.85 1.66 -3.19
N ARG A 103 17.33 2.73 -2.54
CA ARG A 103 18.49 3.50 -3.02
C ARG A 103 19.73 2.63 -3.19
N LEU A 104 19.99 1.71 -2.25
CA LEU A 104 21.11 0.76 -2.37
C LEU A 104 20.90 -0.22 -3.53
N ALA A 105 19.68 -0.75 -3.69
CA ALA A 105 19.35 -1.68 -4.76
C ALA A 105 19.48 -1.03 -6.16
N GLU A 106 19.16 0.25 -6.27
CA GLU A 106 19.20 1.01 -7.53
C GLU A 106 20.61 1.09 -8.13
N VAL A 107 21.66 1.04 -7.30
CA VAL A 107 23.06 0.99 -7.77
C VAL A 107 23.31 -0.19 -8.72
N LEU A 108 22.61 -1.31 -8.52
CA LEU A 108 22.75 -2.50 -9.37
C LEU A 108 22.17 -2.30 -10.77
N LYS A 109 21.24 -1.37 -10.97
CA LYS A 109 20.60 -1.11 -12.26
C LYS A 109 21.45 -0.24 -13.19
N ASN A 110 22.54 0.35 -12.68
CA ASN A 110 23.45 1.15 -13.50
C ASN A 110 24.12 0.26 -14.56
N GLY A 111 24.03 0.63 -15.84
CA GLY A 111 24.60 -0.17 -16.95
C GLY A 111 26.12 -0.37 -16.90
N THR A 112 26.84 0.43 -16.11
CA THR A 112 28.29 0.28 -15.88
C THR A 112 28.63 -0.60 -14.67
N HIS A 113 27.62 -1.06 -13.93
CA HIS A 113 27.81 -1.88 -12.73
C HIS A 113 28.39 -3.27 -13.09
N ARG A 114 29.21 -3.80 -12.20
CA ARG A 114 29.80 -5.15 -12.31
C ARG A 114 29.69 -5.85 -10.98
N ALA A 115 29.45 -7.16 -11.00
CA ALA A 115 29.35 -8.01 -9.82
C ALA A 115 30.72 -8.22 -9.14
N SER A 116 31.28 -7.17 -8.55
CA SER A 116 32.60 -7.16 -7.92
C SER A 116 32.65 -6.16 -6.76
N ALA A 117 33.44 -6.46 -5.73
CA ALA A 117 33.69 -5.57 -4.61
C ALA A 117 34.30 -4.23 -5.06
N ASN A 118 35.16 -4.28 -6.09
CA ASN A 118 35.90 -3.14 -6.62
C ASN A 118 35.24 -2.54 -7.87
N CYS A 119 33.93 -2.70 -8.03
CA CYS A 119 33.22 -2.14 -9.18
C CYS A 119 33.49 -0.62 -9.31
N GLY A 120 33.88 -0.18 -10.50
CA GLY A 120 34.24 1.20 -10.80
C GLY A 120 33.07 2.14 -11.12
N CYS A 121 31.82 1.66 -11.05
CA CYS A 121 30.65 2.51 -11.30
C CYS A 121 30.52 3.60 -10.23
N ALA A 122 29.90 4.73 -10.60
CA ALA A 122 29.76 5.88 -9.70
C ALA A 122 29.01 5.54 -8.40
N GLY A 123 28.00 4.66 -8.46
CA GLY A 123 27.27 4.21 -7.28
C GLY A 123 28.16 3.43 -6.31
N CYS A 124 28.90 2.42 -6.79
CA CYS A 124 29.78 1.64 -5.92
C CYS A 124 30.96 2.46 -5.37
N LYS A 125 31.49 3.43 -6.13
CA LYS A 125 32.54 4.35 -5.63
C LYS A 125 32.04 5.16 -4.45
N ARG A 126 30.89 5.84 -4.58
CA ARG A 126 30.27 6.59 -3.47
C ARG A 126 30.04 5.74 -2.24
N LEU A 127 29.51 4.53 -2.40
CA LEU A 127 29.31 3.62 -1.26
C LEU A 127 30.64 3.23 -0.55
N ARG A 128 31.76 3.17 -1.26
CA ARG A 128 33.07 2.94 -0.62
C ARG A 128 33.60 4.19 0.06
N ASP A 129 33.48 5.33 -0.62
CA ASP A 129 34.09 6.59 -0.20
C ASP A 129 33.31 7.25 0.95
N ASP A 130 31.97 7.26 0.85
CA ASP A 130 31.07 7.94 1.79
C ASP A 130 30.68 7.03 2.97
N ASP A 131 30.39 5.75 2.71
CA ASP A 131 29.89 4.81 3.73
C ASP A 131 30.98 3.84 4.24
N ALA A 132 32.24 3.95 3.77
CA ALA A 132 33.30 3.00 4.08
C ALA A 132 32.90 1.52 3.82
N CYS A 133 32.09 1.26 2.78
CA CYS A 133 31.60 -0.08 2.47
C CYS A 133 32.68 -0.93 1.78
N GLU A 134 33.10 -2.04 2.37
CA GLU A 134 34.14 -2.89 1.76
C GLU A 134 33.67 -3.61 0.48
N ASN A 135 32.37 -3.92 0.38
CA ASN A 135 31.81 -4.62 -0.77
C ASN A 135 30.40 -4.09 -1.10
N PRO A 136 30.34 -3.01 -1.89
CA PRO A 136 29.08 -2.40 -2.29
C PRO A 136 28.16 -3.38 -3.01
N HIS A 137 28.70 -4.21 -3.91
CA HIS A 137 27.90 -5.16 -4.68
C HIS A 137 27.10 -6.12 -3.78
N LEU A 138 27.72 -6.69 -2.74
CA LEU A 138 27.03 -7.58 -1.82
C LEU A 138 26.00 -6.85 -0.95
N CYS A 139 26.28 -5.63 -0.52
CA CYS A 139 25.33 -4.82 0.26
C CYS A 139 24.11 -4.44 -0.57
N CYS A 140 24.31 -3.94 -1.80
CA CYS A 140 23.25 -3.62 -2.74
C CYS A 140 22.42 -4.86 -3.11
N THR A 141 23.07 -6.01 -3.35
CA THR A 141 22.38 -7.27 -3.63
C THR A 141 21.52 -7.70 -2.45
N ARG A 142 22.07 -7.68 -1.23
CA ARG A 142 21.31 -8.00 -0.02
C ARG A 142 20.15 -7.03 0.20
N ALA A 143 20.34 -5.75 -0.12
CA ALA A 143 19.29 -4.75 0.02
C ALA A 143 18.12 -5.01 -0.95
N ARG A 144 18.43 -5.28 -2.23
CA ARG A 144 17.44 -5.71 -3.23
C ARG A 144 16.69 -6.96 -2.78
N ASP A 145 17.42 -7.99 -2.33
CA ASP A 145 16.80 -9.26 -1.93
C ASP A 145 15.85 -9.09 -0.73
N LEU A 146 16.14 -8.13 0.18
CA LEU A 146 15.26 -7.78 1.29
C LEU A 146 13.98 -7.09 0.82
N ILE A 147 14.07 -6.14 -0.12
CA ILE A 147 12.90 -5.44 -0.66
C ILE A 147 12.01 -6.38 -1.45
N VAL A 148 12.58 -7.27 -2.26
CA VAL A 148 11.84 -8.25 -3.06
C VAL A 148 11.07 -9.24 -2.16
N CYS A 149 11.43 -9.37 -0.88
CA CYS A 149 10.63 -10.15 0.06
C CYS A 149 9.36 -9.42 0.54
N LEU A 150 9.25 -8.10 0.37
CA LEU A 150 8.03 -7.38 0.74
C LEU A 150 6.87 -7.82 -0.17
N PRO A 151 5.64 -7.91 0.36
CA PRO A 151 4.48 -8.10 -0.49
C PRO A 151 4.33 -6.95 -1.50
N ASP A 152 3.68 -7.22 -2.62
CA ASP A 152 3.67 -6.33 -3.77
C ASP A 152 3.21 -4.90 -3.45
N LYS A 153 2.15 -4.76 -2.63
CA LYS A 153 1.63 -3.46 -2.15
C LYS A 153 2.68 -2.59 -1.44
N TRP A 154 3.68 -3.22 -0.82
CA TRP A 154 4.68 -2.55 0.01
C TRP A 154 6.07 -2.52 -0.66
N ASN A 155 6.17 -3.00 -1.90
CA ASN A 155 7.42 -3.05 -2.64
C ASN A 155 7.49 -1.86 -3.63
N PRO A 156 8.31 -0.83 -3.37
CA PRO A 156 8.40 0.35 -4.23
C PRO A 156 9.12 0.07 -5.58
N MET A 157 9.65 -1.14 -5.79
CA MET A 157 10.31 -1.49 -7.05
C MET A 157 9.34 -2.04 -8.11
N LEU A 158 8.12 -2.42 -7.73
CA LEU A 158 7.09 -2.89 -8.66
C LEU A 158 6.36 -1.70 -9.27
N ARG A 159 5.54 -1.91 -10.30
CA ARG A 159 4.67 -0.87 -10.87
C ARG A 159 3.39 -0.74 -10.03
N HIS A 160 3.00 0.48 -9.64
CA HIS A 160 1.87 0.78 -8.76
C HIS A 160 0.89 1.76 -9.41
N PRO A 161 -0.35 1.91 -8.88
CA PRO A 161 -1.34 2.85 -9.40
C PRO A 161 -0.83 4.28 -9.57
N GLU A 162 -0.02 4.77 -8.63
CA GLU A 162 0.66 6.07 -8.71
C GLU A 162 1.39 6.30 -10.06
N ASP A 163 1.92 5.25 -10.68
CA ASP A 163 2.71 5.36 -11.90
C ASP A 163 1.86 5.62 -13.16
N TYR A 164 0.53 5.44 -13.11
CA TYR A 164 -0.34 5.56 -14.29
C TYR A 164 -1.65 6.32 -14.04
N GLU A 165 -2.15 6.42 -12.80
CA GLU A 165 -3.42 7.08 -12.48
C GLU A 165 -3.46 8.54 -12.93
N ARG A 166 -2.37 9.29 -12.73
CA ARG A 166 -2.31 10.71 -13.09
C ARG A 166 -2.41 10.95 -14.59
N ASP A 167 -1.74 10.12 -15.39
CA ASP A 167 -1.80 10.24 -16.84
C ASP A 167 -3.18 9.83 -17.35
N GLY A 168 -3.79 8.81 -16.73
CA GLY A 168 -5.17 8.41 -16.98
C GLY A 168 -6.20 9.48 -16.63
N MET A 169 -5.99 10.25 -15.56
CA MET A 169 -6.88 11.38 -15.21
C MET A 169 -6.74 12.55 -16.17
N LYS A 170 -5.51 12.92 -16.55
CA LYS A 170 -5.29 13.98 -17.54
C LYS A 170 -5.91 13.65 -18.90
N ALA A 171 -5.83 12.38 -19.32
CA ALA A 171 -6.45 11.94 -20.56
C ALA A 171 -7.98 12.07 -20.51
N LEU A 172 -8.60 11.78 -19.36
CA LEU A 172 -10.04 11.94 -19.14
C LEU A 172 -10.44 13.43 -19.14
N GLU A 173 -9.69 14.27 -18.43
CA GLU A 173 -9.91 15.73 -18.40
C GLU A 173 -9.82 16.37 -19.80
N GLN A 174 -8.99 15.83 -20.69
CA GLN A 174 -8.87 16.30 -22.07
C GLN A 174 -10.02 15.86 -22.99
N GLN A 175 -10.80 14.85 -22.60
CA GLN A 175 -11.94 14.35 -23.36
C GLN A 175 -13.25 15.07 -23.01
N ILE A 176 -13.28 15.79 -21.88
CA ILE A 176 -14.43 16.57 -21.46
C ILE A 176 -14.59 17.76 -22.40
N ILE A 177 -15.76 17.84 -23.04
CA ILE A 177 -16.10 18.89 -24.00
C ILE A 177 -17.00 19.94 -23.32
N ASP A 178 -17.88 19.50 -22.43
CA ASP A 178 -18.81 20.36 -21.72
C ASP A 178 -18.17 20.90 -20.42
N GLU A 179 -18.30 22.20 -20.17
CA GLU A 179 -17.78 22.82 -18.95
C GLU A 179 -18.52 22.35 -17.68
N ASP A 180 -19.75 21.84 -17.83
CA ASP A 180 -20.56 21.30 -16.73
C ASP A 180 -20.24 19.82 -16.41
N GLU A 181 -19.46 19.13 -17.25
CA GLU A 181 -19.01 17.75 -17.02
C GLU A 181 -17.84 17.71 -16.03
N ILE A 182 -18.02 16.98 -14.92
CA ILE A 182 -16.98 16.79 -13.91
C ILE A 182 -16.45 15.35 -14.02
N PRO A 183 -15.14 15.13 -14.24
CA PRO A 183 -14.60 13.79 -14.30
C PRO A 183 -14.68 13.13 -12.93
N PHE A 184 -15.13 11.87 -12.91
CA PHE A 184 -15.03 11.07 -11.70
C PHE A 184 -13.57 10.76 -11.40
N ASP A 185 -13.09 11.17 -10.22
CA ASP A 185 -11.74 10.84 -9.77
C ASP A 185 -11.64 9.36 -9.40
N ARG A 186 -11.01 8.60 -10.30
CA ARG A 186 -10.76 7.16 -10.16
C ARG A 186 -9.45 6.83 -9.43
N CYS A 187 -8.70 7.82 -8.95
CA CYS A 187 -7.45 7.57 -8.26
C CYS A 187 -7.67 6.90 -6.90
N ILE A 188 -6.93 5.83 -6.63
CA ILE A 188 -6.99 5.13 -5.33
C ILE A 188 -5.70 5.30 -4.51
N THR A 189 -4.65 5.90 -5.10
CA THR A 189 -3.38 6.12 -4.40
C THR A 189 -3.55 7.10 -3.25
N THR A 190 -3.23 6.64 -2.05
CA THR A 190 -3.13 7.52 -0.87
C THR A 190 -1.78 8.23 -0.88
N TYR A 191 -1.80 9.56 -0.77
CA TYR A 191 -0.61 10.41 -0.65
C TYR A 191 -0.47 10.99 0.76
N GLY A 192 0.69 11.59 1.04
CA GLY A 192 1.01 12.21 2.34
C GLY A 192 2.12 11.46 3.07
N ASP A 193 2.04 11.42 4.40
CA ASP A 193 3.04 10.77 5.24
C ASP A 193 2.64 9.34 5.67
N ALA A 194 3.57 8.65 6.32
CA ALA A 194 3.37 7.27 6.76
C ALA A 194 2.26 7.10 7.82
N SER A 195 1.67 8.15 8.39
CA SER A 195 0.48 8.03 9.22
C SER A 195 -0.78 7.72 8.41
N GLN A 196 -0.78 8.08 7.12
CA GLN A 196 -1.93 7.86 6.21
C GLN A 196 -2.20 6.39 5.92
N VAL A 197 -1.30 5.47 6.30
CA VAL A 197 -1.53 4.03 6.18
C VAL A 197 -2.40 3.45 7.28
N PHE A 198 -2.58 4.16 8.41
CA PHE A 198 -3.28 3.60 9.56
C PHE A 198 -4.80 3.62 9.37
N ARG A 199 -5.44 2.49 9.67
CA ARG A 199 -6.90 2.35 9.70
C ARG A 199 -7.34 1.72 11.02
N ILE A 200 -8.44 2.22 11.56
CA ILE A 200 -9.13 1.68 12.74
C ILE A 200 -10.47 1.08 12.32
N PHE A 201 -11.14 0.41 13.25
CA PHE A 201 -12.39 -0.32 13.00
C PHE A 201 -12.23 -1.38 11.90
N THR A 202 -11.04 -1.96 11.78
CA THR A 202 -10.78 -2.99 10.78
C THR A 202 -11.29 -4.35 11.24
N SER A 203 -11.79 -5.16 10.32
CA SER A 203 -12.31 -6.50 10.63
C SER A 203 -11.16 -7.49 10.88
N SER A 204 -11.43 -8.60 11.56
CA SER A 204 -10.44 -9.64 11.82
C SER A 204 -10.05 -10.49 10.60
N THR A 205 -10.45 -10.09 9.37
CA THR A 205 -10.14 -10.82 8.14
C THR A 205 -8.70 -10.58 7.67
N LEU A 206 -8.27 -11.42 6.73
CA LEU A 206 -6.98 -11.34 6.05
C LEU A 206 -6.80 -9.98 5.35
N VAL A 207 -5.62 -9.40 5.50
CA VAL A 207 -5.20 -8.18 4.81
C VAL A 207 -4.80 -8.53 3.37
N PHE A 208 -5.40 -7.86 2.39
CA PHE A 208 -4.96 -7.95 1.00
C PHE A 208 -3.64 -7.20 0.85
N ASN A 209 -2.58 -7.91 0.45
CA ASN A 209 -1.23 -7.35 0.31
C ASN A 209 -0.75 -7.30 -1.15
N GLY A 210 -1.64 -7.56 -2.10
CA GLY A 210 -1.36 -7.40 -3.53
C GLY A 210 -1.58 -5.96 -3.99
N ILE A 211 -1.20 -5.69 -5.24
CA ILE A 211 -1.48 -4.44 -5.94
C ILE A 211 -2.92 -4.51 -6.49
N ALA A 212 -3.69 -3.44 -6.28
CA ALA A 212 -5.02 -3.33 -6.89
C ALA A 212 -4.87 -3.14 -8.41
N PRO A 213 -5.52 -3.98 -9.24
CA PRO A 213 -5.46 -3.84 -10.69
C PRO A 213 -6.39 -2.71 -11.14
N MET A 214 -5.86 -1.48 -11.15
CA MET A 214 -6.61 -0.28 -11.55
C MET A 214 -6.21 0.25 -12.93
N GLU A 215 -5.32 -0.45 -13.64
CA GLU A 215 -4.93 -0.07 -14.98
C GLU A 215 -6.07 -0.39 -15.95
N LEU A 216 -6.50 0.63 -16.68
CA LEU A 216 -7.64 0.53 -17.58
C LEU A 216 -7.14 0.28 -19.01
N CYS A 217 -7.73 -0.71 -19.66
CA CYS A 217 -7.59 -0.91 -21.09
C CYS A 217 -8.83 -0.31 -21.76
N GLU A 218 -8.82 1.01 -21.98
CA GLU A 218 -9.91 1.71 -22.64
C GLU A 218 -9.87 1.39 -24.15
N SER A 219 -10.54 0.32 -24.54
CA SER A 219 -10.75 -0.04 -25.94
C SER A 219 -12.24 -0.14 -26.22
N GLY A 220 -12.90 1.00 -26.44
CA GLY A 220 -14.33 1.03 -26.74
C GLY A 220 -14.85 2.44 -27.05
N PRO A 221 -16.03 2.56 -27.69
CA PRO A 221 -16.70 3.83 -27.83
C PRO A 221 -17.24 4.32 -26.47
N THR A 222 -17.21 5.63 -26.26
CA THR A 222 -17.87 6.27 -25.12
C THR A 222 -19.38 6.10 -25.25
N LEU A 223 -20.04 5.75 -24.14
CA LEU A 223 -21.48 5.59 -24.06
C LEU A 223 -22.03 6.45 -22.93
N GLU A 224 -23.03 7.27 -23.24
CA GLU A 224 -23.78 8.01 -22.23
C GLU A 224 -24.79 7.07 -21.57
N VAL A 225 -24.76 7.02 -20.23
CA VAL A 225 -25.61 6.13 -19.44
C VAL A 225 -26.20 6.90 -18.28
N ALA A 226 -27.53 6.90 -18.17
CA ALA A 226 -28.24 7.38 -16.99
C ALA A 226 -28.50 6.20 -16.05
N THR A 227 -28.12 6.35 -14.78
CA THR A 227 -28.39 5.37 -13.73
C THR A 227 -29.27 6.00 -12.66
N ASP A 228 -30.19 5.23 -12.07
CA ASP A 228 -31.07 5.71 -11.00
C ASP A 228 -31.41 4.58 -10.03
N GLY A 229 -31.52 4.91 -8.75
CA GLY A 229 -31.91 4.01 -7.67
C GLY A 229 -33.21 4.46 -7.03
N SER A 230 -34.18 3.55 -6.88
CA SER A 230 -35.45 3.87 -6.25
C SER A 230 -35.83 2.85 -5.19
N CYS A 231 -36.36 3.32 -4.07
CA CYS A 231 -36.88 2.48 -3.00
C CYS A 231 -38.25 2.97 -2.52
N THR A 232 -39.20 2.04 -2.50
CA THR A 232 -40.50 2.26 -1.84
C THR A 232 -40.39 1.88 -0.37
N ASN A 233 -41.08 2.63 0.50
CA ASN A 233 -41.04 2.47 1.96
C ASN A 233 -39.61 2.51 2.53
N ASN A 234 -38.77 3.38 1.97
CA ASN A 234 -37.37 3.49 2.36
C ASN A 234 -37.25 3.81 3.87
N GLY A 235 -36.52 2.95 4.60
CA GLY A 235 -36.36 3.04 6.05
C GLY A 235 -37.33 2.18 6.87
N ASP A 236 -38.33 1.57 6.23
CA ASP A 236 -39.26 0.63 6.85
C ASP A 236 -38.84 -0.84 6.62
N ALA A 237 -39.41 -1.74 7.41
CA ALA A 237 -39.10 -3.18 7.35
C ALA A 237 -39.57 -3.85 6.03
N ASP A 238 -40.51 -3.22 5.31
CA ASP A 238 -41.04 -3.69 4.04
C ASP A 238 -40.49 -2.92 2.83
N ALA A 239 -39.38 -2.18 3.02
CA ALA A 239 -38.68 -1.46 1.98
C ALA A 239 -38.37 -2.35 0.77
N ARG A 240 -38.54 -1.82 -0.43
CA ARG A 240 -38.20 -2.51 -1.69
C ARG A 240 -37.44 -1.59 -2.61
N ALA A 241 -36.22 -1.96 -2.94
CA ALA A 241 -35.34 -1.16 -3.77
C ALA A 241 -35.13 -1.78 -5.16
N GLY A 242 -34.90 -0.92 -6.14
CA GLY A 242 -34.58 -1.26 -7.51
C GLY A 242 -33.54 -0.30 -8.08
N ALA A 243 -32.95 -0.72 -9.19
CA ALA A 243 -31.91 -0.03 -9.93
C ALA A 243 -32.28 0.03 -11.41
N GLY A 244 -32.07 1.17 -12.04
CA GLY A 244 -32.32 1.41 -13.46
C GLY A 244 -31.05 1.82 -14.19
N VAL A 245 -30.89 1.32 -15.41
CA VAL A 245 -29.86 1.75 -16.37
C VAL A 245 -30.55 2.10 -17.67
N PHE A 246 -30.37 3.32 -18.13
CA PHE A 246 -30.94 3.84 -19.37
C PHE A 246 -29.84 4.41 -20.26
N ILE A 247 -29.85 4.02 -21.53
CA ILE A 247 -28.89 4.47 -22.54
C ILE A 247 -29.61 5.30 -23.60
N ALA A 248 -30.68 4.73 -24.17
CA ALA A 248 -31.51 5.40 -25.16
C ALA A 248 -32.89 4.72 -25.22
N VAL A 249 -33.84 5.38 -25.87
CA VAL A 249 -35.14 4.78 -26.20
C VAL A 249 -34.90 3.50 -27.02
N ASP A 250 -35.57 2.42 -26.64
CA ASP A 250 -35.49 1.08 -27.27
C ASP A 250 -34.09 0.42 -27.30
N SER A 251 -33.13 0.91 -26.50
CA SER A 251 -31.84 0.25 -26.34
C SER A 251 -32.00 -1.10 -25.63
N GLU A 252 -31.52 -2.19 -26.25
CA GLU A 252 -31.49 -3.54 -25.66
C GLU A 252 -30.58 -3.62 -24.42
N LEU A 253 -29.73 -2.61 -24.22
CA LEU A 253 -28.84 -2.48 -23.07
C LEU A 253 -29.52 -1.78 -21.88
N ASN A 254 -30.73 -1.24 -22.03
CA ASN A 254 -31.50 -0.75 -20.89
C ASN A 254 -31.75 -1.91 -19.89
N ARG A 255 -31.63 -1.61 -18.60
CA ARG A 255 -31.81 -2.60 -17.52
C ARG A 255 -32.69 -2.03 -16.42
N SER A 256 -33.48 -2.91 -15.82
CA SER A 256 -34.13 -2.68 -14.54
C SER A 256 -33.88 -3.90 -13.67
N VAL A 257 -33.26 -3.68 -12.51
CA VAL A 257 -32.84 -4.73 -11.59
C VAL A 257 -33.52 -4.51 -10.25
N ARG A 258 -34.18 -5.55 -9.73
CA ARG A 258 -34.67 -5.54 -8.36
C ARG A 258 -33.55 -5.94 -7.42
N ILE A 259 -33.37 -5.21 -6.32
CA ILE A 259 -32.33 -5.53 -5.35
C ILE A 259 -32.74 -6.80 -4.59
N PRO A 260 -31.86 -7.82 -4.50
CA PRO A 260 -32.13 -9.04 -3.74
C PRO A 260 -32.42 -8.78 -2.27
N GLU A 261 -33.34 -9.54 -1.66
CA GLU A 261 -33.75 -9.40 -0.25
C GLU A 261 -32.60 -9.60 0.76
N GLY A 262 -31.52 -10.26 0.34
CA GLY A 262 -30.30 -10.42 1.17
C GLY A 262 -29.41 -9.18 1.23
N ILE A 263 -29.75 -8.13 0.49
CA ILE A 263 -29.05 -6.83 0.49
C ILE A 263 -30.01 -5.80 1.09
N GLU A 264 -29.46 -4.86 1.86
CA GLU A 264 -30.20 -3.74 2.43
C GLU A 264 -31.07 -3.05 1.37
N GLN A 265 -32.35 -2.88 1.65
CA GLN A 265 -33.32 -2.27 0.74
C GLN A 265 -33.38 -0.78 1.03
N SER A 266 -32.59 0.01 0.30
CA SER A 266 -32.56 1.46 0.45
C SER A 266 -32.37 2.17 -0.89
N ASN A 267 -32.68 3.46 -0.94
CA ASN A 267 -32.36 4.30 -2.11
C ASN A 267 -30.87 4.24 -2.45
N GLN A 268 -30.00 4.33 -1.44
CA GLN A 268 -28.53 4.33 -1.62
C GLN A 268 -28.02 3.02 -2.22
N THR A 269 -28.59 1.90 -1.78
CA THR A 269 -28.29 0.60 -2.36
C THR A 269 -28.74 0.54 -3.83
N GLY A 270 -29.92 1.10 -4.15
CA GLY A 270 -30.43 1.23 -5.52
C GLY A 270 -29.43 1.92 -6.43
N GLU A 271 -28.95 3.09 -6.02
CA GLU A 271 -27.97 3.87 -6.77
C GLU A 271 -26.69 3.09 -7.02
N MET A 272 -26.12 2.49 -5.97
CA MET A 272 -24.88 1.71 -6.08
C MET A 272 -25.02 0.52 -7.03
N ILE A 273 -26.15 -0.19 -6.97
CA ILE A 273 -26.41 -1.33 -7.86
C ILE A 273 -26.66 -0.86 -9.29
N ALA A 274 -27.28 0.30 -9.49
CA ALA A 274 -27.46 0.89 -10.82
C ALA A 274 -26.11 1.20 -11.48
N THR A 275 -25.21 1.88 -10.76
CA THR A 275 -23.84 2.15 -11.24
C THR A 275 -23.06 0.85 -11.50
N LEU A 276 -23.16 -0.13 -10.60
CA LEU A 276 -22.48 -1.43 -10.78
C LEU A 276 -23.03 -2.21 -11.99
N THR A 277 -24.33 -2.09 -12.27
CA THR A 277 -24.97 -2.77 -13.41
C THR A 277 -24.64 -2.11 -14.74
N ALA A 278 -24.35 -0.80 -14.73
CA ALA A 278 -23.96 -0.04 -15.89
C ALA A 278 -22.48 -0.26 -16.30
N ALA A 279 -21.63 -0.65 -15.35
CA ALA A 279 -20.19 -0.90 -15.54
C ALA A 279 -19.88 -2.27 -16.16
#